data_AF-A0A922SAM7-F1
#
_entry.id   AF-A0A922SAM7-F1
#
_cell.length_a   1.000
_cell.length_b   1.000
_cell.length_c   1.000
_cell.angle_alpha   90.00
_cell.angle_beta   90.00
_cell.angle_gamma   90.00
#
_symmetry.space_group_name_H-M   'P 1'
#
loop_
_entity.id
_entity.type
_entity.pdbx_description
1 polymer ?
#
loop_
_entity_poly.entity_id
_entity_poly.type
_entity_poly.pdbx_seq_one_letter_code
_entity_poly.pdbx_strand_id
1 'polypeptide(L)'
;MFVLRHSTHARMVISGANAVYIVGTFKHMGTDADFKLYLTTNVTQADFNMGYTMTGTLERGSRSSNTFQMTHFAVLRRCDHDAHHLKNA
;
A
#
# COMPACT_ATOMS: atom_id res chain seq x y z
N MET A 1 9.37 -2.42 24.61
CA MET A 1 9.25 -3.17 23.35
C MET A 1 9.62 -2.23 22.22
N PHE A 2 10.77 -2.43 21.57
CA PHE A 2 11.17 -1.58 20.44
C PHE A 2 10.61 -2.18 19.14
N VAL A 3 9.81 -1.43 18.40
CA VAL A 3 9.33 -1.85 17.07
C VAL A 3 10.44 -1.57 16.07
N LEU A 4 11.09 -2.63 15.56
CA LEU A 4 12.07 -2.46 14.50
C LEU A 4 11.34 -2.10 13.20
N ARG A 5 11.65 -0.94 12.63
CA ARG A 5 11.16 -0.56 11.32
C ARG A 5 12.01 -1.23 10.25
N HIS A 6 11.38 -1.99 9.37
CA HIS A 6 12.02 -2.59 8.21
C HIS A 6 11.61 -1.84 6.94
N SER A 7 12.55 -1.70 6.02
CA SER A 7 12.33 -1.09 4.72
C SER A 7 12.77 -2.04 3.61
N THR A 8 12.10 -1.97 2.47
CA THR A 8 12.44 -2.75 1.30
C THR A 8 12.09 -1.97 0.03
N HIS A 9 12.66 -2.39 -1.09
CA HIS A 9 12.26 -1.91 -2.41
C HIS A 9 11.14 -2.79 -2.96
N ALA A 10 10.18 -2.13 -3.60
CA ALA A 10 9.06 -2.79 -4.24
C ALA A 10 8.89 -2.27 -5.66
N ARG A 11 8.34 -3.12 -6.52
CA ARG A 11 8.02 -2.76 -7.91
C ARG A 11 6.56 -2.37 -7.99
N MET A 12 6.30 -1.16 -8.48
CA MET A 12 4.97 -0.74 -8.87
C MET A 12 4.66 -1.23 -10.30
N VAL A 13 3.45 -1.73 -10.49
CA VAL A 13 2.91 -2.21 -11.76
C VAL A 13 1.56 -1.53 -11.97
N ILE A 14 1.44 -0.76 -13.04
CA ILE A 14 0.19 -0.12 -13.41
C ILE A 14 -0.71 -1.18 -14.05
N SER A 15 -1.92 -1.32 -13.51
CA SER A 15 -2.99 -2.09 -14.13
C SER A 15 -3.85 -1.13 -14.95
N GLY A 16 -4.16 -1.47 -16.20
CA GLY A 16 -4.93 -0.60 -17.10
C GLY A 16 -6.36 -0.26 -16.65
N ALA A 17 -6.80 -0.77 -15.50
CA ALA A 17 -8.14 -0.58 -14.93
C ALA A 17 -8.15 0.39 -13.73
N ASN A 18 -7.46 1.54 -13.83
CA ASN A 18 -7.39 2.54 -12.75
C ASN A 18 -6.89 1.97 -11.41
N ALA A 19 -5.95 1.04 -11.49
CA ALA A 19 -5.41 0.38 -10.32
C ALA A 19 -3.91 0.17 -10.45
N VAL A 20 -3.23 0.07 -9.32
CA VAL A 20 -1.81 -0.21 -9.25
C VAL A 20 -1.56 -1.35 -8.28
N TYR A 21 -0.59 -2.18 -8.62
CA TYR A 21 -0.06 -3.21 -7.75
C TYR A 21 1.36 -2.84 -7.35
N ILE A 22 1.66 -2.91 -6.07
CA ILE A 22 3.00 -2.74 -5.55
C ILE A 22 3.40 -4.07 -4.93
N VAL A 23 4.40 -4.71 -5.53
CA VAL A 23 4.87 -6.03 -5.10
C VAL A 23 6.30 -5.92 -4.61
N GLY A 24 6.56 -6.40 -3.41
CA GLY A 24 7.89 -6.40 -2.82
C GLY A 24 8.10 -7.58 -1.89
N THR A 25 9.34 -7.68 -1.41
CA THR A 25 9.78 -8.77 -0.52
C THR A 25 10.62 -8.17 0.58
N PHE A 26 10.36 -8.52 1.84
CA PHE A 26 11.27 -8.15 2.92
C PHE A 26 12.38 -9.20 3.05
N LYS A 27 13.60 -8.83 2.65
CA LYS A 27 14.77 -9.69 2.82
C LYS A 27 14.98 -9.98 4.32
N HIS A 28 15.36 -11.21 4.65
CA HIS A 28 15.67 -11.66 6.02
C HIS A 28 14.47 -11.74 6.99
N MET A 29 13.23 -11.68 6.51
CA MET A 29 12.02 -11.83 7.34
C MET A 29 11.45 -13.26 7.41
N GLY A 30 12.17 -14.26 6.87
CA GLY A 30 11.74 -15.67 6.83
C GLY A 30 10.95 -16.05 5.57
N THR A 31 10.24 -17.18 5.62
CA THR A 31 9.29 -17.61 4.58
C THR A 31 8.10 -16.65 4.54
N ASP A 32 7.46 -16.51 3.37
CA ASP A 32 6.27 -15.66 3.19
C ASP A 32 6.47 -14.17 3.54
N ALA A 33 7.66 -13.66 3.21
CA ALA A 33 8.00 -12.24 3.38
C ALA A 33 7.63 -11.39 2.15
N ASP A 34 6.92 -11.97 1.18
CA ASP A 34 6.40 -11.24 0.03
C ASP A 34 5.13 -10.50 0.42
N PHE A 35 4.93 -9.36 -0.21
CA PHE A 35 3.70 -8.60 -0.09
C PHE A 35 3.24 -8.12 -1.44
N LYS A 36 1.92 -7.94 -1.53
CA LYS A 36 1.23 -7.36 -2.66
C LYS A 36 0.24 -6.35 -2.13
N LEU A 37 0.48 -5.08 -2.46
CA LEU A 37 -0.42 -3.99 -2.16
C LEU A 37 -1.20 -3.66 -3.44
N TYR A 38 -2.52 -3.76 -3.36
CA TYR A 38 -3.44 -3.33 -4.39
C TYR A 38 -4.04 -1.98 -4.01
N LEU A 39 -4.05 -1.05 -4.95
CA LEU A 39 -4.72 0.25 -4.81
C LEU A 39 -5.50 0.56 -6.07
N THR A 40 -6.71 1.09 -5.92
CA THR A 40 -7.56 1.53 -7.02
C THR A 40 -8.16 2.91 -6.74
N THR A 41 -8.36 3.68 -7.81
CA THR A 41 -9.12 4.93 -7.74
C THR A 41 -10.63 4.70 -7.79
N ASN A 42 -11.09 3.46 -8.00
CA ASN A 42 -12.50 3.09 -7.88
C ASN A 42 -12.88 3.01 -6.40
N VAL A 43 -13.03 4.18 -5.78
CA VAL A 43 -13.38 4.32 -4.36
C VAL A 43 -14.90 4.28 -4.16
N THR A 44 -15.35 3.74 -3.04
CA THR A 44 -16.77 3.78 -2.68
C THR A 44 -17.19 5.20 -2.31
N GLN A 45 -18.50 5.50 -2.34
CA GLN A 45 -19.00 6.80 -1.89
C GLN A 45 -18.62 7.09 -0.42
N ALA A 46 -18.61 6.06 0.43
CA ALA A 46 -18.22 6.20 1.84
C ALA A 46 -16.74 6.58 1.97
N ASP A 47 -15.85 5.89 1.24
CA ASP A 47 -14.41 6.20 1.23
C ASP A 47 -14.13 7.59 0.65
N PHE A 48 -14.87 7.99 -0.38
CA PHE A 48 -14.79 9.33 -0.95
C PHE A 48 -15.20 10.40 0.08
N ASN A 49 -16.30 10.17 0.82
CA ASN A 49 -16.76 11.06 1.88
C ASN A 49 -15.75 11.16 3.04
N MET A 50 -14.95 10.11 3.27
CA MET A 50 -13.84 10.11 4.23
C MET A 50 -12.57 10.81 3.69
N GLY A 51 -12.60 11.28 2.44
CA GLY A 51 -11.49 12.01 1.81
C GLY A 51 -10.40 11.11 1.23
N TYR A 52 -10.70 9.85 0.91
CA TYR A 52 -9.77 8.95 0.25
C TYR A 52 -9.79 9.11 -1.27
N THR A 53 -8.61 9.13 -1.88
CA THR A 53 -8.41 9.18 -3.34
C THR A 53 -8.18 7.80 -3.94
N MET A 54 -7.62 6.87 -3.16
CA MET A 54 -7.46 5.47 -3.52
C MET A 54 -7.71 4.59 -2.32
N THR A 55 -8.22 3.40 -2.59
CA THR A 55 -8.47 2.35 -1.59
C THR A 55 -7.95 1.02 -2.11
N GLY A 56 -7.78 0.06 -1.21
CA GLY A 56 -7.43 -1.30 -1.58
C GLY A 56 -6.96 -2.12 -0.40
N THR A 57 -6.06 -3.08 -0.66
CA THR A 57 -5.72 -4.13 0.30
C THR A 57 -4.23 -4.43 0.28
N LEU A 58 -3.72 -4.77 1.46
CA LEU A 58 -2.37 -5.30 1.63
C LEU A 58 -2.45 -6.80 1.89
N GLU A 59 -1.86 -7.57 0.99
CA GLU A 59 -1.74 -9.01 1.09
C GLU A 59 -0.30 -9.38 1.45
N ARG A 60 -0.13 -10.36 2.33
CA ARG A 60 1.16 -10.95 2.69
C ARG A 60 1.16 -12.43 2.33
N GLY A 61 2.29 -12.95 1.90
CA GLY A 61 2.41 -14.35 1.57
C GLY A 61 3.69 -14.68 0.84
N SER A 62 3.63 -15.67 -0.04
CA SER A 62 4.74 -16.08 -0.89
C SER A 62 4.34 -16.01 -2.36
N ARG A 63 5.23 -15.40 -3.13
CA ARG A 63 5.13 -15.31 -4.58
C ARG A 63 5.42 -16.65 -5.25
N SER A 64 6.24 -17.52 -4.64
CA SER A 64 6.59 -18.82 -5.24
C SER A 64 5.43 -19.81 -5.22
N SER A 65 4.63 -19.79 -4.16
CA SER A 65 3.40 -20.59 -4.03
C SER A 65 2.14 -19.85 -4.50
N ASN A 66 2.26 -18.56 -4.84
CA ASN A 66 1.15 -17.66 -5.16
C ASN A 66 0.05 -17.63 -4.08
N THR A 67 0.44 -17.88 -2.82
CA THR A 67 -0.46 -17.88 -1.67
C THR A 67 -0.33 -16.55 -0.97
N PHE A 68 -1.30 -15.67 -1.18
CA PHE A 68 -1.39 -14.37 -0.54
C PHE A 68 -2.64 -14.31 0.34
N GLN A 69 -2.49 -13.78 1.56
CA GLN A 69 -3.58 -13.55 2.49
C GLN A 69 -3.71 -12.06 2.76
N MET A 70 -4.93 -11.54 2.65
CA MET A 70 -5.22 -10.16 3.00
C MET A 70 -4.99 -9.94 4.50
N THR A 71 -4.25 -8.89 4.84
CA THR A 71 -3.90 -8.56 6.22
C THR A 71 -4.46 -7.20 6.66
N HIS A 72 -4.50 -6.22 5.76
CA HIS A 72 -4.92 -4.86 6.08
C HIS A 72 -5.68 -4.23 4.91
N PHE A 73 -6.56 -3.28 5.23
CA PHE A 73 -7.04 -2.31 4.27
C PHE A 73 -6.01 -1.20 4.07
N ALA A 74 -5.86 -0.75 2.85
CA ALA A 74 -4.96 0.34 2.48
C ALA A 74 -5.76 1.49 1.90
N VAL A 75 -5.48 2.71 2.35
CA VAL A 75 -6.14 3.92 1.89
C VAL A 75 -5.12 5.02 1.66
N LEU A 76 -5.33 5.81 0.60
CA LEU A 76 -4.58 7.03 0.35
C LEU A 76 -5.54 8.20 0.45
N ARG A 77 -5.19 9.17 1.29
CA ARG A 77 -5.94 10.41 1.46
C ARG A 77 -5.67 11.36 0.30
N ARG A 78 -6.68 12.17 -0.04
CA ARG A 78 -6.47 13.35 -0.88
C ARG A 78 -5.51 14.29 -0.15
N CYS A 79 -4.38 14.63 -0.77
CA CYS A 79 -3.58 15.74 -0.30
C CYS A 79 -4.25 17.02 -0.77
N ASP A 80 -5.20 17.53 0.01
CA ASP A 80 -5.51 18.95 -0.07
C ASP A 80 -4.23 19.71 0.37
N HIS A 81 -3.85 20.72 -0.40
CA HIS A 81 -2.54 21.33 -0.44
C HIS A 81 -2.21 22.18 0.81
N ASP A 82 -2.24 21.60 2.01
CA ASP A 82 -1.91 22.26 3.29
C ASP A 82 -0.56 21.80 3.88
N ALA A 83 0.39 21.41 3.02
CA ALA A 83 1.75 21.05 3.43
C ALA A 83 2.84 21.98 2.86
N HIS A 84 2.46 23.17 2.34
CA HIS A 84 3.40 24.15 1.80
C HIS A 84 3.90 25.21 2.81
N HIS A 85 3.57 25.11 4.10
CA HIS A 85 3.85 26.19 5.06
C HIS A 85 4.48 25.77 6.40
N LEU A 86 5.42 24.80 6.42
CA LEU A 86 6.31 24.68 7.60
C LEU A 86 7.68 24.05 7.30
N LYS A 87 8.43 24.64 6.39
CA LYS A 87 9.91 24.62 6.40
C LYS A 87 10.45 25.95 5.91
N ASN A 88 10.29 26.98 6.73
CA ASN A 88 11.16 28.15 6.78
C ASN A 88 11.16 28.62 8.24
N ALA A 89 12.13 28.14 9.00
CA ALA A 89 12.68 28.76 10.19
C ALA A 89 14.14 28.32 10.29
#